data_AF-A0A7X3VQ93-F1
#
_entry.id   AF-A0A7X3VQ93-F1
#
_cell.length_a   1.000
_cell.length_b   1.000
_cell.length_c   1.000
_cell.angle_alpha   90.00
_cell.angle_beta   90.00
_cell.angle_gamma   90.00
#
_symmetry.space_group_name_H-M   'P 1'
#
loop_
_entity.id
_entity.type
_entity.pdbx_description
1 polymer ?
#
loop_
_entity_poly.entity_id
_entity_poly.type
_entity_poly.pdbx_seq_one_letter_code
_entity_poly.pdbx_strand_id
1 'polypeptide(L)'
;MNHKRIQDELSAYLDNELTPSRHEQIETHLRSCSECSEMLSAFEENRQMVTGFAHPAPSTLKDAVMAKIHTQFQDELSAYLDDELAPAMRQRIQTHLHACNECSEMLSAFRENRERVNGLEQPAPSSIHDTVMAKIRQQTADVHAEEATPTRWLSDIGRWFPDLGRWFFRPVTAGATGILTLALILGALYFSPTAPQYEETFDLYFGLYTEQFEDNPLKSNVVKPINSTLIADGDGAITGTVDDADLFLDLYLENVGD
;
A
#
# COMPACT_ATOMS: atom_id res chain seq x y z
N MET A 1 8.61 9.91 -42.76
CA MET A 1 7.65 9.51 -41.69
C MET A 1 6.28 9.34 -42.31
N ASN A 2 5.47 8.40 -41.80
CA ASN A 2 4.11 8.20 -42.30
C ASN A 2 3.19 9.25 -41.67
N HIS A 3 2.67 10.14 -42.50
CA HIS A 3 1.80 11.25 -42.12
C HIS A 3 0.57 10.80 -41.30
N LYS A 4 -0.09 9.71 -41.71
CA LYS A 4 -1.25 9.15 -41.01
C LYS A 4 -0.93 8.74 -39.57
N ARG A 5 0.21 8.10 -39.37
CA ARG A 5 0.65 7.67 -38.04
C ARG A 5 0.92 8.86 -37.11
N ILE A 6 1.31 10.02 -37.64
CA ILE A 6 1.50 11.21 -36.81
C ILE A 6 0.15 11.77 -36.35
N GLN A 7 -0.84 11.83 -37.25
CA GLN A 7 -2.20 12.26 -36.91
C GLN A 7 -2.80 11.41 -35.77
N ASP A 8 -2.63 10.09 -35.84
CA ASP A 8 -3.12 9.15 -34.82
C ASP A 8 -2.44 9.35 -33.45
N GLU A 9 -1.24 9.94 -33.41
CA GLU A 9 -0.44 10.14 -32.19
C GLU A 9 -0.52 11.57 -31.62
N LEU A 10 -1.22 12.51 -32.29
CA LEU A 10 -1.31 13.91 -31.83
C LEU A 10 -2.05 14.06 -30.49
N SER A 11 -3.03 13.19 -30.19
CA SER A 11 -3.69 13.21 -28.88
C SER A 11 -2.73 12.82 -27.76
N ALA A 12 -2.02 11.68 -27.93
CA ALA A 12 -1.01 11.21 -26.98
C ALA A 12 0.15 12.21 -26.84
N TYR A 13 0.49 12.95 -27.89
CA TYR A 13 1.44 14.05 -27.85
C TYR A 13 0.96 15.18 -26.91
N LEU A 14 -0.30 15.62 -27.03
CA LEU A 14 -0.87 16.67 -26.17
C LEU A 14 -1.00 16.26 -24.69
N ASP A 15 -1.17 14.96 -24.44
CA ASP A 15 -1.28 14.40 -23.10
C ASP A 15 0.08 14.00 -22.50
N ASN A 16 1.19 14.24 -23.22
CA ASN A 16 2.56 13.85 -22.85
C ASN A 16 2.73 12.34 -22.58
N GLU A 17 1.95 11.49 -23.24
CA GLU A 17 1.99 10.03 -23.09
C GLU A 17 3.05 9.36 -24.00
N LEU A 18 3.75 10.15 -24.81
CA LEU A 18 4.75 9.66 -25.75
C LEU A 18 6.15 9.64 -25.14
N THR A 19 6.97 8.68 -25.61
CA THR A 19 8.39 8.65 -25.23
C THR A 19 9.12 9.90 -25.75
N PRO A 20 10.20 10.36 -25.08
CA PRO A 20 10.91 11.58 -25.48
C PRO A 20 11.41 11.55 -26.93
N SER A 21 11.91 10.40 -27.39
CA SER A 21 12.35 10.24 -28.78
C SER A 21 11.20 10.35 -29.79
N ARG A 22 9.99 9.93 -29.40
CA ARG A 22 8.81 10.04 -30.27
C ARG A 22 8.29 11.47 -30.33
N HIS A 23 8.32 12.18 -29.20
CA HIS A 23 7.98 13.59 -29.12
C HIS A 23 8.84 14.44 -30.07
N GLU A 24 10.16 14.24 -30.06
CA GLU A 24 11.09 14.95 -30.95
C GLU A 24 10.83 14.68 -32.45
N GLN A 25 10.48 13.43 -32.79
CA GLN A 25 10.12 13.06 -34.16
C GLN A 25 8.86 13.81 -34.61
N ILE A 26 7.82 13.84 -33.77
CA ILE A 26 6.57 14.55 -34.07
C ILE A 26 6.83 16.04 -34.21
N GLU A 27 7.58 16.67 -33.31
CA GLU A 27 7.96 18.09 -33.43
C GLU A 27 8.67 18.39 -34.75
N THR A 28 9.61 17.54 -35.14
CA THR A 28 10.33 17.68 -36.40
C THR A 28 9.37 17.59 -37.59
N HIS A 29 8.38 16.70 -37.52
CA HIS A 29 7.35 16.59 -38.55
C HIS A 29 6.45 17.83 -38.60
N LEU A 30 5.98 18.33 -37.45
CA LEU A 30 5.11 19.50 -37.33
C LEU A 30 5.75 20.76 -37.92
N ARG A 31 7.08 20.93 -37.78
CA ARG A 31 7.82 22.04 -38.42
C ARG A 31 7.78 22.00 -39.95
N SER A 32 7.54 20.82 -40.54
CA SER A 32 7.61 20.59 -41.99
C SER A 32 6.25 20.30 -42.64
N CYS A 33 5.20 20.06 -41.85
CA CYS A 33 3.88 19.65 -42.34
C CYS A 33 2.80 20.56 -41.76
N SER A 34 2.28 21.47 -42.59
CA SER A 34 1.24 22.43 -42.20
C SER A 34 -0.07 21.75 -41.79
N GLU A 35 -0.48 20.69 -42.48
CA GLU A 35 -1.73 19.96 -42.18
C GLU A 35 -1.73 19.38 -40.76
N CYS A 36 -0.62 18.76 -40.33
CA CYS A 36 -0.50 18.24 -38.97
C CYS A 36 -0.41 19.36 -37.92
N SER A 37 0.20 20.49 -38.27
CA SER A 37 0.26 21.67 -37.39
C SER A 37 -1.13 22.29 -37.19
N GLU A 38 -1.94 22.37 -38.25
CA GLU A 38 -3.32 22.86 -38.19
C GLU A 38 -4.21 21.91 -37.37
N MET A 39 -4.07 20.60 -37.56
CA MET A 39 -4.80 19.59 -36.77
C MET A 39 -4.46 19.67 -35.28
N LEU A 40 -3.17 19.83 -34.93
CA LEU A 40 -2.75 20.03 -33.55
C LEU A 40 -3.36 21.29 -32.95
N SER A 41 -3.36 22.40 -33.70
CA SER A 41 -3.96 23.67 -33.26
C SER A 41 -5.47 23.52 -32.98
N ALA A 42 -6.19 22.74 -33.80
CA ALA A 42 -7.61 22.46 -33.59
C ALA A 42 -7.85 21.60 -32.33
N PHE A 43 -6.96 20.65 -32.03
CA PHE A 43 -7.04 19.88 -30.77
C PHE A 43 -6.74 20.75 -29.55
N GLU A 44 -5.77 21.66 -29.63
CA GLU A 44 -5.48 22.63 -28.57
C GLU A 44 -6.67 23.57 -28.31
N GLU A 45 -7.32 24.08 -29.36
CA GLU A 45 -8.52 24.92 -29.25
C GLU A 45 -9.68 24.16 -28.58
N ASN A 46 -9.95 22.93 -29.02
CA ASN A 46 -10.97 22.08 -28.39
C ASN A 46 -10.66 21.81 -26.92
N ARG A 47 -9.41 21.54 -26.57
CA ARG A 47 -8.98 21.36 -25.19
C ARG A 47 -9.22 22.63 -24.37
N GLN A 48 -8.90 23.81 -24.91
CA GLN A 48 -9.17 25.08 -24.24
C GLN A 48 -10.67 25.26 -23.96
N MET A 49 -11.53 24.95 -24.93
CA MET A 49 -12.99 25.00 -24.73
C MET A 49 -13.43 24.05 -23.61
N VAL A 50 -12.94 22.80 -23.61
CA VAL A 50 -13.26 21.80 -22.57
C VAL A 50 -12.77 22.25 -21.20
N THR A 51 -11.55 22.81 -21.10
CA THR A 51 -11.03 23.33 -19.82
C THR A 51 -11.84 24.52 -19.30
N GLY A 52 -12.49 25.29 -20.18
CA GLY A 52 -13.40 26.35 -19.77
C GLY A 52 -14.68 25.85 -19.09
N PHE A 53 -15.04 24.58 -19.30
CA PHE A 53 -16.16 23.92 -18.59
C PHE A 53 -15.71 23.19 -17.32
N ALA A 54 -14.40 23.03 -17.11
CA ALA A 54 -13.88 22.48 -15.87
C ALA A 54 -14.11 23.48 -14.75
N HIS A 55 -14.83 23.04 -13.71
CA HIS A 55 -15.02 23.87 -12.53
C HIS A 55 -13.69 23.89 -11.76
N PRO A 56 -13.24 25.06 -11.27
CA PRO A 56 -12.06 25.10 -10.41
C PRO A 56 -12.30 24.17 -9.23
N ALA A 57 -11.31 23.34 -8.93
CA ALA A 57 -11.36 22.48 -7.75
C ALA A 57 -11.68 23.36 -6.52
N PRO A 58 -12.66 22.97 -5.69
CA PRO A 58 -13.01 23.75 -4.53
C PRO A 58 -11.79 23.91 -3.62
N SER A 59 -11.55 25.11 -3.10
CA SER A 59 -10.37 25.39 -2.27
C SER A 59 -10.28 24.49 -1.05
N THR A 60 -11.44 24.04 -0.54
CA THR A 60 -11.56 23.08 0.56
C THR A 60 -10.90 21.73 0.26
N LEU A 61 -10.89 21.28 -1.01
CA LEU A 61 -10.23 20.05 -1.40
C LEU A 61 -8.71 20.18 -1.32
N LYS A 62 -8.17 21.32 -1.74
CA LYS A 62 -6.73 21.59 -1.60
C LYS A 62 -6.33 21.57 -0.13
N ASP A 63 -7.11 22.24 0.72
CA ASP A 63 -6.83 22.31 2.15
C ASP A 63 -6.95 20.93 2.81
N ALA A 64 -7.97 20.14 2.44
CA ALA A 64 -8.14 18.76 2.92
C ALA A 64 -6.98 17.84 2.50
N VAL A 65 -6.56 17.91 1.23
CA VAL A 65 -5.42 17.14 0.73
C VAL A 65 -4.14 17.54 1.45
N MET A 66 -3.88 18.83 1.65
CA MET A 66 -2.70 19.29 2.38
C MET A 66 -2.73 18.86 3.85
N ALA A 67 -3.90 18.90 4.49
CA ALA A 67 -4.06 18.40 5.85
C ALA A 67 -3.75 16.89 5.94
N LYS A 68 -4.26 16.08 5.01
CA LYS A 68 -4.00 14.64 4.96
C LYS A 68 -2.52 14.33 4.72
N ILE A 69 -1.88 15.07 3.82
CA ILE A 69 -0.43 15.02 3.60
C ILE A 69 0.29 15.30 4.92
N HIS A 70 -0.02 16.39 5.62
CA HIS A 70 0.64 16.72 6.88
C HIS A 70 0.46 15.64 7.95
N THR A 71 -0.71 15.00 8.04
CA THR A 71 -0.94 13.90 8.99
C THR A 71 -0.14 12.65 8.64
N GLN A 72 -0.03 12.29 7.36
CA GLN A 72 0.77 11.13 6.95
C GLN A 72 2.26 11.38 7.26
N PHE A 73 2.78 12.55 6.92
CA PHE A 73 4.18 12.89 7.19
C PHE A 73 4.46 12.93 8.71
N GLN A 74 3.51 13.35 9.55
CA GLN A 74 3.64 13.33 11.01
C GLN A 74 4.00 11.95 11.56
N ASP A 75 3.29 10.91 11.14
CA ASP A 75 3.53 9.54 11.60
C ASP A 75 4.89 9.01 11.13
N GLU A 76 5.28 9.36 9.90
CA GLU A 76 6.55 8.93 9.31
C GLU A 76 7.77 9.72 9.84
N LEU A 77 7.59 10.91 10.43
CA LEU A 77 8.68 11.72 10.97
C LEU A 77 9.42 11.04 12.14
N SER A 78 8.72 10.23 12.95
CA SER A 78 9.37 9.46 14.01
C SER A 78 10.31 8.42 13.43
N ALA A 79 9.82 7.61 12.47
CA ALA A 79 10.63 6.62 11.78
C ALA A 79 11.79 7.27 10.99
N TYR A 80 11.59 8.47 10.44
CA TYR A 80 12.64 9.25 9.81
C TYR A 80 13.79 9.62 10.76
N LEU A 81 13.45 10.03 11.99
CA LEU A 81 14.41 10.41 13.03
C LEU A 81 15.20 9.23 13.59
N ASP A 82 14.60 8.04 13.59
CA ASP A 82 15.22 6.80 14.07
C ASP A 82 15.94 6.01 12.97
N ASP A 83 15.98 6.56 11.75
CA ASP A 83 16.61 5.96 10.57
C ASP A 83 15.95 4.66 10.10
N GLU A 84 14.66 4.46 10.42
CA GLU A 84 13.90 3.23 10.16
C GLU A 84 13.14 3.24 8.83
N LEU A 85 13.20 4.36 8.08
CA LEU A 85 12.52 4.47 6.79
C LEU A 85 13.32 3.90 5.62
N ALA A 86 12.59 3.27 4.69
CA ALA A 86 13.14 2.87 3.40
C ALA A 86 13.72 4.07 2.62
N PRO A 87 14.78 3.88 1.79
CA PRO A 87 15.45 4.98 1.11
C PRO A 87 14.55 5.85 0.22
N ALA A 88 13.61 5.22 -0.49
CA ALA A 88 12.65 5.93 -1.36
C ALA A 88 11.73 6.84 -0.55
N MET A 89 11.20 6.35 0.57
CA MET A 89 10.34 7.14 1.45
C MET A 89 11.12 8.28 2.11
N ARG A 90 12.36 8.00 2.56
CA ARG A 90 13.24 9.03 3.12
C ARG A 90 13.47 10.19 2.16
N GLN A 91 13.71 9.89 0.88
CA GLN A 91 13.89 10.92 -0.15
C GLN A 91 12.62 11.75 -0.35
N ARG A 92 11.45 11.11 -0.38
CA ARG A 92 10.15 11.81 -0.48
C ARG A 92 9.91 12.76 0.69
N ILE A 93 10.18 12.31 1.93
CA ILE A 93 10.11 13.16 3.13
C ILE A 93 11.08 14.33 3.04
N GLN A 94 12.33 14.10 2.62
CA GLN A 94 13.30 15.19 2.45
C GLN A 94 12.83 16.23 1.43
N THR A 95 12.32 15.79 0.28
CA THR A 95 11.76 16.71 -0.73
C THR A 95 10.58 17.50 -0.16
N HIS A 96 9.68 16.87 0.59
CA HIS A 96 8.56 17.55 1.24
C HIS A 96 9.03 18.57 2.28
N LEU A 97 9.96 18.20 3.17
CA LEU A 97 10.53 19.09 4.19
C LEU A 97 11.23 20.32 3.59
N HIS A 98 11.81 20.19 2.39
CA HIS A 98 12.36 21.32 1.66
C HIS A 98 11.30 22.26 1.09
N ALA A 99 10.11 21.74 0.77
CA ALA A 99 9.01 22.49 0.18
C ALA A 99 8.00 23.03 1.22
N CYS A 100 7.90 22.40 2.39
CA CYS A 100 6.92 22.71 3.43
C CYS A 100 7.59 23.18 4.73
N ASN A 101 7.39 24.46 5.08
CA ASN A 101 7.97 25.06 6.29
C ASN A 101 7.35 24.47 7.57
N GLU A 102 6.04 24.19 7.58
CA GLU A 102 5.34 23.66 8.77
C GLU A 102 5.90 22.30 9.20
N CYS A 103 6.10 21.38 8.26
CA CYS A 103 6.69 20.07 8.55
C CYS A 103 8.16 20.17 8.97
N SER A 104 8.91 21.14 8.45
CA SER A 104 10.30 21.40 8.85
C SER A 104 10.42 21.94 10.28
N GLU A 105 9.52 22.85 10.67
CA GLU A 105 9.41 23.33 12.06
C GLU A 105 9.04 22.20 13.01
N MET A 106 8.08 21.35 12.62
CA MET A 106 7.68 20.18 13.40
C MET A 106 8.82 19.19 13.61
N LEU A 107 9.59 18.86 12.56
CA LEU A 107 10.78 18.03 12.68
C LEU A 107 11.81 18.63 13.64
N SER A 108 11.98 19.96 13.62
CA SER A 108 12.89 20.66 14.54
C SER A 108 12.42 20.55 15.98
N ALA A 109 11.12 20.67 16.25
CA ALA A 109 10.53 20.47 17.57
C ALA A 109 10.71 19.03 18.08
N PHE A 110 10.53 18.03 17.21
CA PHE A 110 10.81 16.63 17.58
C PHE A 110 12.28 16.39 17.95
N ARG A 111 13.22 16.99 17.21
CA ARG A 111 14.66 16.91 17.54
C ARG A 111 14.97 17.54 18.88
N GLU A 112 14.44 18.73 19.17
CA GLU A 112 14.62 19.38 20.46
C GLU A 112 14.06 18.52 21.61
N ASN A 113 12.87 17.94 21.43
CA ASN A 113 12.27 17.04 22.41
C ASN A 113 13.14 15.80 22.66
N ARG A 114 13.68 15.19 21.59
CA ARG A 114 14.59 14.04 21.71
C ARG A 114 15.85 14.41 22.49
N GLU A 115 16.45 15.56 22.23
CA GLU A 115 17.62 16.04 22.99
C GLU A 115 17.30 16.23 24.47
N ARG A 116 16.13 16.78 24.79
CA ARG A 116 15.67 16.95 26.19
C ARG A 116 15.45 15.61 26.87
N VAL A 117 14.84 14.64 26.19
CA VAL A 117 14.61 13.29 26.72
C VAL A 117 15.93 12.55 26.93
N ASN A 118 16.86 12.62 25.98
CA ASN A 118 18.20 12.05 26.13
C ASN A 118 18.96 12.67 27.32
N GLY A 119 18.73 13.95 27.61
CA GLY A 119 19.29 14.61 28.80
C GLY A 119 18.73 14.10 30.14
N LEU A 120 17.58 13.40 30.12
CA LEU A 120 16.98 12.76 31.29
C LEU A 120 17.46 11.33 31.50
N GLU A 121 18.08 10.69 30.49
CA GLU A 121 18.64 9.36 30.63
C GLU A 121 19.80 9.40 31.62
N GLN A 122 19.55 8.93 32.83
CA GLN A 122 20.60 8.65 33.80
C GLN A 122 21.10 7.22 33.58
N PRO A 123 22.43 7.01 33.52
CA PRO A 123 22.98 5.67 33.41
C PRO A 123 22.50 4.84 34.60
N ALA A 124 22.02 3.63 34.32
CA ALA A 124 21.60 2.71 35.36
C ALA A 124 22.75 2.52 36.38
N PRO A 125 22.47 2.54 37.70
CA PRO A 125 23.47 2.28 38.72
C PRO A 125 24.19 0.96 38.43
N SER A 126 25.52 0.95 38.47
CA SER A 126 26.34 -0.24 38.20
C SER A 126 25.94 -1.45 39.05
N SER A 127 25.44 -1.21 40.27
CA SER A 127 24.92 -2.25 41.16
C SER A 127 23.76 -3.06 40.56
N ILE A 128 22.90 -2.44 39.75
CA ILE A 128 21.79 -3.14 39.08
C ILE A 128 22.32 -3.96 37.92
N HIS A 129 23.23 -3.40 37.12
CA HIS A 129 23.88 -4.11 36.03
C HIS A 129 24.60 -5.37 36.53
N ASP A 130 25.37 -5.25 37.61
CA ASP A 130 26.11 -6.37 38.20
C ASP A 130 25.17 -7.42 38.78
N THR A 131 24.07 -7.01 39.41
CA THR A 131 23.04 -7.92 39.94
C THR A 131 22.33 -8.68 38.81
N VAL A 132 21.98 -7.99 37.72
CA VAL A 132 21.33 -8.60 36.55
C VAL A 132 22.28 -9.56 35.86
N MET A 133 23.53 -9.17 35.63
CA MET A 133 24.54 -10.04 35.01
C MET A 133 24.88 -11.25 35.87
N ALA A 134 24.93 -11.09 37.20
CA ALA A 134 25.09 -12.21 38.12
C ALA A 134 23.90 -13.19 38.02
N LYS A 135 22.67 -12.67 37.93
CA LYS A 135 21.47 -13.50 37.81
C LYS A 135 21.37 -14.22 36.45
N ILE A 136 21.75 -13.55 35.36
CA ILE A 136 21.83 -14.17 34.03
C ILE A 136 22.84 -15.32 34.06
N ARG A 137 24.06 -15.09 34.59
CA ARG A 137 25.08 -16.14 34.72
C ARG A 137 24.58 -17.32 35.56
N GLN A 138 23.84 -17.06 36.63
CA GLN A 138 23.28 -18.09 37.48
C GLN A 138 22.22 -18.91 36.73
N GLN A 139 21.31 -18.27 36.00
CA GLN A 139 20.33 -18.99 35.18
C GLN A 139 20.97 -19.82 34.07
N THR A 140 21.99 -19.30 33.39
CA THR A 140 22.73 -20.08 32.37
C THR A 140 23.46 -21.27 33.00
N ALA A 141 24.02 -21.11 34.20
CA ALA A 141 24.68 -22.19 34.93
C ALA A 141 23.67 -23.25 35.42
N ASP A 142 22.50 -22.84 35.90
CA ASP A 142 21.45 -23.76 36.37
C ASP A 142 20.87 -24.59 35.21
N VAL A 143 20.66 -23.98 34.03
CA VAL A 143 20.23 -24.68 32.80
C VAL A 143 21.26 -25.72 32.37
N HIS A 144 22.55 -25.38 32.40
CA HIS A 144 23.62 -26.33 32.06
C HIS A 144 23.84 -27.41 33.13
N ALA A 145 23.54 -27.12 34.41
CA ALA A 145 23.61 -28.11 35.49
C ALA A 145 22.47 -29.14 35.43
N GLU A 146 21.28 -28.75 34.97
CA GLU A 146 20.18 -29.68 34.68
C GLU A 146 20.51 -30.61 33.50
N GLU A 147 21.11 -30.10 32.41
CA GLU A 147 21.53 -30.91 31.26
C GLU A 147 22.72 -31.85 31.57
N ALA A 148 23.54 -31.53 32.56
CA ALA A 148 24.72 -32.32 32.94
C ALA A 148 24.42 -33.46 33.93
N THR A 149 23.15 -33.72 34.29
CA THR A 149 22.82 -34.96 35.01
C THR A 149 22.74 -36.13 34.03
N PRO A 150 23.66 -37.11 34.08
CA PRO A 150 23.57 -38.28 33.23
C PRO A 150 22.37 -39.12 33.71
N THR A 151 21.26 -39.04 32.98
CA THR A 151 20.34 -40.13 32.68
C THR A 151 20.22 -41.23 33.76
N ARG A 152 19.85 -40.85 34.99
CA ARG A 152 19.42 -41.81 36.02
C ARG A 152 17.91 -42.09 35.96
N TRP A 153 17.17 -41.30 35.19
CA TRP A 153 15.72 -41.46 34.95
C TRP A 153 15.38 -42.55 33.91
N LEU A 154 16.31 -42.95 33.04
CA LEU A 154 16.05 -44.07 32.10
C LEU A 154 16.06 -45.45 32.78
N SER A 155 16.58 -45.56 34.01
CA SER A 155 16.64 -46.83 34.76
C SER A 155 15.30 -47.26 35.36
N ASP A 156 14.39 -46.32 35.63
CA ASP A 156 13.09 -46.64 36.26
C ASP A 156 11.96 -46.90 35.25
N ILE A 157 12.14 -46.53 33.98
CA ILE A 157 11.21 -46.91 32.90
C ILE A 157 11.30 -48.42 32.59
N GLY A 158 12.47 -49.04 32.81
CA GLY A 158 12.69 -50.47 32.59
C GLY A 158 11.90 -51.40 33.52
N ARG A 159 11.37 -50.89 34.64
CA ARG A 159 10.56 -51.69 35.58
C ARG A 159 9.07 -51.68 35.26
N TRP A 160 8.61 -50.76 34.41
CA TRP A 160 7.19 -50.61 34.05
C TRP A 160 6.84 -51.17 32.66
N PHE A 161 7.83 -51.57 31.86
CA PHE A 161 7.67 -51.93 30.44
C PHE A 161 7.94 -53.39 30.02
N PRO A 162 7.67 -54.47 30.81
CA PRO A 162 7.71 -55.82 30.24
C PRO A 162 6.53 -56.13 29.31
N ASP A 163 5.44 -55.35 29.34
CA ASP A 163 4.20 -55.69 28.60
C ASP A 163 3.98 -54.95 27.26
N LEU A 164 4.70 -53.85 26.98
CA LEU A 164 4.51 -53.14 25.70
C LEU A 164 5.21 -53.80 24.50
N GLY A 165 6.21 -54.66 24.74
CA GLY A 165 6.84 -55.46 23.69
C GLY A 165 5.90 -56.52 23.08
N ARG A 166 4.86 -56.93 23.81
CA ARG A 166 3.80 -57.81 23.28
C ARG A 166 2.69 -57.07 22.53
N TRP A 167 2.59 -55.75 22.68
CA TRP A 167 1.56 -54.95 22.03
C TRP A 167 1.98 -54.48 20.63
N PHE A 168 3.26 -54.21 20.40
CA PHE A 168 3.76 -53.69 19.12
C PHE A 168 3.91 -54.74 17.99
N PHE A 169 3.90 -56.04 18.30
CA PHE A 169 4.02 -57.11 17.29
C PHE A 169 2.73 -57.93 17.14
N ARG A 170 1.56 -57.29 17.23
CA ARG A 170 0.31 -57.85 16.67
C ARG A 170 -0.05 -57.14 15.35
N PRO A 171 -0.30 -57.88 14.26
CA PRO A 171 -0.51 -57.28 12.95
C PRO A 171 -1.99 -56.93 12.77
N VAL A 172 -2.41 -55.71 13.11
CA VAL A 172 -3.74 -55.17 12.69
C VAL A 172 -3.67 -53.65 12.48
N THR A 173 -3.20 -53.25 11.29
CA THR A 173 -3.83 -52.32 10.31
C THR A 173 -4.53 -51.01 10.72
N ALA A 174 -4.48 -50.50 11.96
CA ALA A 174 -5.21 -49.27 12.32
C ALA A 174 -4.35 -48.09 12.83
N GLY A 175 -3.08 -48.32 13.23
CA GLY A 175 -2.24 -47.27 13.83
C GLY A 175 -1.24 -46.59 12.88
N ALA A 176 -0.85 -47.25 11.79
CA ALA A 176 0.15 -46.72 10.86
C ALA A 176 -0.40 -45.60 9.95
N THR A 177 -1.73 -45.52 9.79
CA THR A 177 -2.37 -44.46 9.01
C THR A 177 -2.24 -43.11 9.70
N GLY A 178 -2.40 -43.04 11.03
CA GLY A 178 -2.40 -41.76 11.76
C GLY A 178 -1.09 -41.00 11.67
N ILE A 179 0.05 -41.69 11.84
CA ILE A 179 1.38 -41.06 11.78
C ILE A 179 1.72 -40.67 10.34
N LEU A 180 1.37 -41.52 9.36
CA LEU A 180 1.56 -41.22 7.94
C LEU A 180 0.69 -40.03 7.49
N THR A 181 -0.57 -39.95 7.95
CA THR A 181 -1.45 -38.82 7.65
C THR A 181 -0.95 -37.53 8.27
N LEU A 182 -0.45 -37.58 9.52
CA LEU A 182 0.10 -36.40 10.17
C LEU A 182 1.36 -35.91 9.47
N ALA A 183 2.24 -36.83 9.07
CA ALA A 183 3.45 -36.52 8.31
C ALA A 183 3.13 -35.98 6.90
N LEU A 184 2.09 -36.49 6.23
CA LEU A 184 1.63 -35.97 4.95
C LEU A 184 0.96 -34.59 5.08
N ILE A 185 0.23 -34.33 6.16
CA ILE A 185 -0.36 -33.00 6.43
C ILE A 185 0.75 -31.97 6.71
N LEU A 186 1.73 -32.32 7.55
CA LEU A 186 2.88 -31.46 7.83
C LEU A 186 3.74 -31.24 6.59
N GLY A 187 3.97 -32.28 5.79
CA GLY A 187 4.65 -32.16 4.51
C GLY A 187 3.90 -31.26 3.53
N ALA A 188 2.57 -31.41 3.43
CA ALA A 188 1.74 -30.56 2.58
C ALA A 188 1.72 -29.10 3.06
N LEU A 189 1.72 -28.82 4.35
CA LEU A 189 1.81 -27.46 4.89
C LEU A 189 3.19 -26.82 4.66
N TYR A 190 4.25 -27.61 4.73
CA TYR A 190 5.62 -27.12 4.55
C TYR A 190 6.01 -26.95 3.07
N PHE A 191 5.46 -27.80 2.19
CA PHE A 191 5.75 -27.80 0.75
C PHE A 191 4.65 -27.18 -0.11
N SER A 192 3.51 -26.77 0.45
CA SER A 192 2.61 -25.84 -0.24
C SER A 192 3.28 -24.47 -0.21
N PRO A 193 3.86 -23.97 -1.31
CA PRO A 193 4.06 -22.54 -1.42
C PRO A 193 2.66 -21.93 -1.21
N THR A 194 2.58 -20.85 -0.44
CA THR A 194 1.39 -20.01 -0.40
C THR A 194 1.09 -19.58 -1.83
N ALA A 195 0.29 -20.38 -2.56
CA ALA A 195 -0.30 -19.98 -3.82
C ALA A 195 -1.19 -18.78 -3.51
N PRO A 196 -1.13 -17.72 -4.33
CA PRO A 196 -1.85 -16.50 -4.05
C PRO A 196 -3.35 -16.76 -4.21
N GLN A 197 -4.05 -17.06 -3.12
CA GLN A 197 -5.52 -16.99 -3.07
C GLN A 197 -6.03 -15.53 -3.04
N TYR A 198 -5.28 -14.62 -3.67
CA TYR A 198 -5.67 -13.23 -3.80
C TYR A 198 -6.34 -12.94 -5.15
N GLU A 199 -6.18 -13.77 -6.20
CA GLU A 199 -6.80 -13.46 -7.50
C GLU A 199 -8.31 -13.76 -7.57
N GLU A 200 -8.82 -14.84 -6.94
CA GLU A 200 -10.26 -15.17 -7.01
C GLU A 200 -11.15 -14.24 -6.15
N THR A 201 -10.64 -13.66 -5.07
CA THR A 201 -11.38 -12.64 -4.30
C THR A 201 -11.44 -11.31 -5.03
N PHE A 202 -10.42 -10.99 -5.83
CA PHE A 202 -10.42 -9.79 -6.68
C PHE A 202 -11.41 -9.90 -7.84
N ASP A 203 -11.52 -11.06 -8.50
CA ASP A 203 -12.52 -11.27 -9.56
C ASP A 203 -13.96 -11.24 -9.04
N LEU A 204 -14.21 -11.77 -7.83
CA LEU A 204 -15.53 -11.67 -7.19
C LEU A 204 -15.86 -10.23 -6.74
N TYR A 205 -14.86 -9.48 -6.29
CA TYR A 205 -14.99 -8.08 -5.93
C TYR A 205 -15.27 -7.22 -7.17
N PHE A 206 -14.50 -7.36 -8.26
CA PHE A 206 -14.74 -6.64 -9.52
C PHE A 206 -16.03 -7.05 -10.23
N GLY A 207 -16.45 -8.31 -10.11
CA GLY A 207 -17.72 -8.78 -10.67
C GLY A 207 -18.95 -8.10 -10.05
N LEU A 208 -18.94 -7.83 -8.74
CA LEU A 208 -20.06 -7.17 -8.06
C LEU A 208 -20.16 -5.66 -8.36
N TYR A 209 -19.04 -4.98 -8.64
CA TYR A 209 -19.05 -3.54 -8.94
C TYR A 209 -19.38 -3.21 -10.41
N THR A 210 -19.28 -4.17 -11.33
CA THR A 210 -19.60 -3.93 -12.74
C THR A 210 -21.08 -4.12 -13.08
N GLU A 211 -21.85 -4.85 -12.26
CA GLU A 211 -23.30 -5.04 -12.44
C GLU A 211 -24.13 -3.83 -11.93
N GLN A 212 -23.55 -2.92 -11.14
CA GLN A 212 -24.26 -1.77 -10.58
C GLN A 212 -24.29 -0.53 -11.50
N PHE A 213 -23.67 -0.60 -12.69
CA PHE A 213 -23.65 0.49 -13.67
C PHE A 213 -24.64 0.32 -14.85
N GLU A 214 -25.52 -0.68 -14.82
CA GLU A 214 -26.57 -0.82 -15.85
C GLU A 214 -27.67 0.25 -15.76
N ASP A 215 -27.81 0.93 -14.61
CA ASP A 215 -28.74 2.05 -14.42
C ASP A 215 -28.06 3.42 -14.64
N ASN A 216 -27.28 3.55 -15.70
CA ASN A 216 -26.74 4.84 -16.14
C ASN A 216 -27.81 5.61 -16.95
N PRO A 217 -28.36 6.75 -16.45
CA PRO A 217 -29.39 7.52 -17.16
C PRO A 217 -28.90 8.20 -18.44
N LEU A 218 -27.62 8.08 -18.81
CA LEU A 218 -27.04 8.75 -19.98
C LEU A 218 -27.26 8.04 -21.33
N LYS A 219 -27.85 6.84 -21.37
CA LYS A 219 -28.14 6.13 -22.65
C LYS A 219 -29.46 6.54 -23.34
N SER A 220 -30.27 7.44 -22.77
CA SER A 220 -31.59 7.78 -23.34
C SER A 220 -31.63 8.95 -24.34
N ASN A 221 -30.52 9.66 -24.62
CA ASN A 221 -30.55 10.84 -25.51
C ASN A 221 -30.18 10.53 -26.97
N VAL A 222 -30.59 9.38 -27.49
CA VAL A 222 -30.67 9.18 -28.93
C VAL A 222 -31.87 9.99 -29.47
N VAL A 223 -31.54 11.20 -29.94
CA VAL A 223 -32.20 11.96 -31.01
C VAL A 223 -33.73 12.01 -30.95
N LYS A 224 -34.25 13.12 -30.40
CA LYS A 224 -35.51 13.72 -30.86
C LYS A 224 -35.32 15.23 -31.03
N PRO A 225 -35.75 15.82 -32.16
CA PRO A 225 -35.56 17.25 -32.40
C PRO A 225 -36.41 18.07 -31.44
N ILE A 226 -35.77 19.06 -30.81
CA ILE A 226 -36.34 19.96 -29.81
C ILE A 226 -37.28 20.94 -30.51
N ASN A 227 -38.57 20.87 -30.18
CA ASN A 227 -39.47 22.02 -30.29
C ASN A 227 -39.46 22.75 -28.94
N SER A 228 -39.16 24.04 -28.98
CA SER A 228 -39.06 24.95 -27.85
C SER A 228 -40.42 25.20 -27.19
N THR A 229 -40.57 24.95 -25.88
CA THR A 229 -41.47 25.74 -25.00
C THR A 229 -41.17 25.53 -23.50
N LEU A 230 -40.73 26.62 -22.85
CA LEU A 230 -41.09 27.13 -21.51
C LEU A 230 -41.11 26.25 -20.23
N ILE A 231 -40.39 26.79 -19.21
CA ILE A 231 -40.80 27.12 -17.82
C ILE A 231 -40.43 26.19 -16.63
N ALA A 232 -39.71 26.83 -15.69
CA ALA A 232 -39.71 26.80 -14.22
C ALA A 232 -39.12 25.64 -13.37
N ASP A 233 -38.26 26.12 -12.45
CA ASP A 233 -38.10 25.81 -11.03
C ASP A 233 -37.68 24.42 -10.54
N GLY A 234 -36.69 24.42 -9.63
CA GLY A 234 -36.43 23.30 -8.74
C GLY A 234 -35.03 23.32 -8.13
N ASP A 235 -34.87 24.08 -7.05
CA ASP A 235 -33.77 23.97 -6.09
C ASP A 235 -33.52 22.50 -5.69
N GLY A 236 -32.26 22.09 -5.78
CA GLY A 236 -31.79 20.78 -5.33
C GLY A 236 -30.34 20.87 -4.89
N ALA A 237 -30.11 21.45 -3.71
CA ALA A 237 -28.81 21.46 -3.06
C ALA A 237 -28.41 20.02 -2.71
N ILE A 238 -27.44 19.47 -3.43
CA ILE A 238 -26.77 18.23 -3.08
C ILE A 238 -25.78 18.58 -1.97
N THR A 239 -26.20 18.40 -0.72
CA THR A 239 -25.29 18.40 0.43
C THR A 239 -24.50 17.09 0.41
N GLY A 240 -23.37 17.07 -0.30
CA GLY A 240 -22.37 16.02 -0.17
C GLY A 240 -21.77 16.08 1.23
N THR A 241 -21.95 15.00 1.99
CA THR A 241 -21.40 14.84 3.33
C THR A 241 -19.89 14.72 3.26
N VAL A 242 -19.20 15.43 4.17
CA VAL A 242 -17.73 15.49 4.27
C VAL A 242 -17.10 14.08 4.43
N ASP A 243 -17.85 13.12 4.95
CA ASP A 243 -17.40 11.73 5.11
C ASP A 243 -17.11 11.00 3.78
N ASP A 244 -17.77 11.37 2.67
CA ASP A 244 -17.54 10.72 1.38
C ASP A 244 -16.23 11.16 0.71
N ALA A 245 -15.73 12.35 1.05
CA ALA A 245 -14.46 12.87 0.55
C ALA A 245 -13.25 12.21 1.23
N ASP A 246 -13.37 11.91 2.53
CA ASP A 246 -12.32 11.22 3.29
C ASP A 246 -12.16 9.77 2.81
N LEU A 247 -13.27 9.08 2.54
CA LEU A 247 -13.26 7.71 2.02
C LEU A 247 -12.63 7.63 0.61
N PHE A 248 -12.89 8.63 -0.24
CA PHE A 248 -12.33 8.69 -1.58
C PHE A 248 -10.81 8.98 -1.57
N LEU A 249 -10.34 9.84 -0.67
CA LEU A 249 -8.92 10.17 -0.53
C LEU A 249 -8.10 9.02 0.04
N ASP A 250 -8.64 8.26 1.00
CA ASP A 250 -8.00 7.04 1.51
C ASP A 250 -7.81 6.02 0.38
N LEU A 251 -8.83 5.80 -0.45
CA LEU A 251 -8.79 4.86 -1.56
C LEU A 251 -7.80 5.27 -2.67
N TYR A 252 -7.62 6.58 -2.90
CA TYR A 252 -6.72 7.09 -3.93
C TYR A 252 -5.27 7.15 -3.48
N LEU A 253 -4.99 7.40 -2.19
CA LEU A 253 -3.63 7.47 -1.66
C LEU A 253 -3.04 6.10 -1.32
N GLU A 254 -3.88 5.13 -0.96
CA GLU A 254 -3.45 3.74 -0.73
C GLU A 254 -2.97 3.05 -2.03
N ASN A 255 -3.45 3.48 -3.20
CA ASN A 255 -3.16 2.87 -4.50
C ASN A 255 -1.95 3.49 -5.25
N VAL A 256 -1.28 4.49 -4.67
CA VAL A 256 -0.01 5.07 -5.22
C VAL A 256 1.21 4.49 -4.47
N GLY A 257 1.01 3.39 -3.74
CA GLY A 257 2.00 2.75 -2.86
C GLY A 257 2.74 1.54 -3.43
N ASP A 258 2.34 1.02 -4.61
CA ASP A 258 2.99 -0.13 -5.26
C ASP A 258 3.85 0.26 -6.48
#